data_AF-F4D307-F1
#
_entry.id   AF-F4D307-F1
#
_cell.length_a   1.000
_cell.length_b   1.000
_cell.length_c   1.000
_cell.angle_alpha   90.00
_cell.angle_beta   90.00
_cell.angle_gamma   90.00
#
_symmetry.space_group_name_H-M   'P 1'
#
loop_
_entity.id
_entity.type
_entity.pdbx_description
1 polymer ?
#
loop_
_entity_poly.entity_id
_entity_poly.type
_entity_poly.pdbx_seq_one_letter_code
_entity_poly.pdbx_strand_id
1 'polypeptide(L)'
;MQTIASTLCGFLENLDAHIVEAIEENEEFDIGELKKDLSKNKLFDRNGKEVEEIELKIDCKELLELLKSKIDDGVANFFAGFSKVMAENIDNQCRAFHIFLGGNASKSVLVKQAFENAKEKQLKAYKQMASKDDFAFILYEPLGTEASDKQILELTGKDAFEVWGRQVKPTCKTGVAFRKQEQSRWD
;
A
#
# COMPACT_ATOMS: atom_id res chain seq x y z
N MET A 1 -25.15 0.69 -7.63
CA MET A 1 -23.67 0.60 -7.67
C MET A 1 -22.99 1.29 -6.48
N GLN A 2 -23.34 2.53 -6.13
CA GLN A 2 -22.68 3.24 -5.00
C GLN A 2 -22.77 2.50 -3.66
N THR A 3 -23.89 1.84 -3.35
CA THR A 3 -24.09 1.13 -2.07
C THR A 3 -23.17 -0.08 -1.92
N ILE A 4 -23.11 -0.97 -2.93
CA ILE A 4 -22.21 -2.14 -2.93
C ILE A 4 -20.74 -1.71 -2.86
N ALA A 5 -20.35 -0.68 -3.61
CA ALA A 5 -18.99 -0.16 -3.58
C ALA A 5 -18.63 0.40 -2.19
N SER A 6 -19.54 1.10 -1.53
CA SER A 6 -19.33 1.61 -0.17
C SER A 6 -19.14 0.48 0.85
N THR A 7 -19.94 -0.59 0.75
CA THR A 7 -19.81 -1.74 1.64
C THR A 7 -18.49 -2.48 1.42
N LEU A 8 -18.07 -2.66 0.16
CA LEU A 8 -16.78 -3.25 -0.16
C LEU A 8 -15.61 -2.39 0.33
N CYS A 9 -15.68 -1.07 0.19
CA CYS A 9 -14.65 -0.17 0.71
C CYS A 9 -14.45 -0.34 2.22
N GLY A 10 -15.53 -0.45 2.99
CA GLY A 10 -15.45 -0.67 4.44
C GLY A 10 -14.74 -2.00 4.78
N PHE A 11 -15.00 -3.06 4.03
CA PHE A 11 -14.26 -4.32 4.18
C PHE A 11 -12.75 -4.13 3.92
N LEU A 12 -12.40 -3.46 2.82
CA LEU A 12 -10.99 -3.25 2.43
C LEU A 12 -10.21 -2.40 3.45
N GLU A 13 -10.85 -1.40 4.04
CA GLU A 13 -10.21 -0.51 5.02
C GLU A 13 -9.96 -1.21 6.37
N ASN A 14 -10.75 -2.24 6.68
CA ASN A 14 -10.62 -3.02 7.90
C ASN A 14 -9.82 -4.32 7.72
N LEU A 15 -9.28 -4.60 6.52
CA LEU A 15 -8.37 -5.73 6.32
C LEU A 15 -7.07 -5.52 7.11
N ASP A 16 -6.84 -6.39 8.07
CA ASP A 16 -5.59 -6.50 8.80
C ASP A 16 -4.90 -7.85 8.55
N ALA A 17 -3.72 -8.04 9.14
CA ALA A 17 -2.95 -9.26 8.96
C ALA A 17 -3.70 -10.52 9.43
N HIS A 18 -4.47 -10.41 10.51
CA HIS A 18 -5.22 -11.53 11.09
C HIS A 18 -6.39 -11.94 10.18
N ILE A 19 -7.13 -10.98 9.64
CA ILE A 19 -8.22 -11.26 8.70
C ILE A 19 -7.66 -11.85 7.40
N VAL A 20 -6.53 -11.33 6.90
CA VAL A 20 -5.88 -11.85 5.69
C VAL A 20 -5.46 -13.32 5.89
N GLU A 21 -4.80 -13.63 7.00
CA GLU A 21 -4.37 -15.00 7.35
C GLU A 21 -5.58 -15.95 7.44
N ALA A 22 -6.63 -15.54 8.16
CA ALA A 22 -7.85 -16.34 8.30
C ALA A 22 -8.53 -16.62 6.95
N ILE A 23 -8.55 -15.66 6.02
CA ILE A 23 -9.08 -15.87 4.66
C ILE A 23 -8.24 -16.91 3.90
N GLU A 24 -6.91 -16.85 3.99
CA GLU A 24 -6.01 -17.75 3.27
C GLU A 24 -6.10 -19.19 3.78
N GLU A 25 -6.20 -19.35 5.10
CA GLU A 25 -6.30 -20.65 5.77
C GLU A 25 -7.72 -21.23 5.73
N ASN A 26 -8.70 -20.48 5.21
CA ASN A 26 -10.12 -20.84 5.19
C ASN A 26 -10.66 -21.04 6.62
N GLU A 27 -10.11 -20.29 7.58
CA GLU A 27 -10.60 -20.24 8.95
C GLU A 27 -11.86 -19.37 9.05
N GLU A 28 -12.55 -19.46 10.19
CA GLU A 28 -13.73 -18.64 10.45
C GLU A 28 -13.30 -17.21 10.83
N PHE A 29 -13.71 -16.22 10.03
CA PHE A 29 -13.47 -14.81 10.31
C PHE A 29 -14.77 -14.02 10.23
N ASP A 30 -14.86 -12.98 11.06
CA ASP A 30 -16.00 -12.08 11.02
C ASP A 30 -15.83 -11.04 9.92
N ILE A 31 -16.62 -11.17 8.85
CA ILE A 31 -16.79 -10.14 7.82
C ILE A 31 -17.73 -9.01 8.23
N GLY A 32 -18.23 -9.04 9.47
CA GLY A 32 -18.98 -7.97 10.11
C GLY A 32 -20.20 -7.54 9.29
N GLU A 33 -20.31 -6.22 9.09
CA GLU A 33 -21.43 -5.60 8.38
C GLU A 33 -21.50 -5.95 6.88
N LEU A 34 -20.42 -6.46 6.27
CA LEU A 34 -20.37 -6.77 4.84
C LEU A 34 -21.49 -7.75 4.43
N LYS A 35 -21.64 -8.86 5.16
CA LYS A 35 -22.69 -9.87 4.91
C LYS A 35 -24.10 -9.27 5.07
N LYS A 36 -24.28 -8.42 6.09
CA LYS A 36 -25.57 -7.80 6.44
C LYS A 36 -25.96 -6.67 5.48
N ASP A 37 -25.00 -6.00 4.87
CA ASP A 37 -25.26 -4.89 3.96
C ASP A 37 -25.38 -5.35 2.51
N LEU A 38 -24.65 -6.39 2.10
CA LEU A 38 -24.84 -7.01 0.78
C LEU A 38 -26.23 -7.63 0.62
N SER A 39 -26.74 -8.28 1.68
CA SER A 39 -28.09 -8.86 1.71
C SER A 39 -29.22 -7.82 1.67
N LYS A 40 -28.96 -6.55 1.99
CA LYS A 40 -29.94 -5.45 1.88
C LYS A 40 -29.93 -4.75 0.53
N ASN A 41 -28.98 -5.04 -0.35
CA ASN A 41 -28.87 -4.34 -1.63
C ASN A 41 -29.97 -4.83 -2.59
N LYS A 42 -30.97 -3.97 -2.85
CA LYS A 42 -32.03 -4.22 -3.82
C LYS A 42 -31.47 -4.16 -5.24
N LEU A 43 -31.61 -5.25 -6.00
CA LEU A 43 -31.27 -5.30 -7.42
C LEU A 43 -32.52 -5.10 -8.27
N PHE A 44 -32.35 -4.41 -9.40
CA PHE A 44 -33.44 -4.11 -10.33
C PHE A 44 -33.15 -4.76 -11.69
N ASP A 45 -34.19 -5.26 -12.33
CA ASP A 45 -34.09 -5.76 -13.70
C ASP A 45 -33.97 -4.60 -14.72
N ARG A 46 -33.82 -4.95 -16.00
CA ARG A 46 -33.75 -3.99 -17.11
C ARG A 46 -35.00 -3.12 -17.28
N ASN A 47 -36.10 -3.50 -16.65
CA ASN A 47 -37.39 -2.81 -16.68
C ASN A 47 -37.61 -1.97 -15.41
N GLY A 48 -36.62 -1.90 -14.50
CA GLY A 48 -36.71 -1.18 -13.23
C GLY A 48 -37.55 -1.89 -12.18
N LYS A 49 -37.90 -3.17 -12.38
CA LYS A 49 -38.62 -3.97 -11.40
C LYS A 49 -37.63 -4.55 -10.39
N GLU A 50 -37.94 -4.42 -9.11
CA GLU A 50 -37.16 -5.04 -8.04
C GLU A 50 -37.15 -6.56 -8.24
N VAL A 51 -35.95 -7.14 -8.25
CA VAL A 51 -35.78 -8.59 -8.28
C VAL A 51 -35.80 -9.07 -6.84
N GLU A 52 -36.83 -9.83 -6.47
CA GLU A 52 -36.94 -10.40 -5.13
C GLU A 52 -35.80 -11.42 -4.90
N GLU A 53 -35.09 -11.26 -3.77
CA GLU A 53 -34.10 -12.17 -3.19
C GLU A 53 -32.96 -12.66 -4.10
N ILE A 54 -32.11 -11.74 -4.59
CA ILE A 54 -30.76 -12.13 -5.01
C ILE A 54 -29.82 -12.06 -3.81
N GLU A 55 -29.48 -13.21 -3.24
CA GLU A 55 -28.41 -13.32 -2.26
C GLU A 55 -27.05 -13.22 -2.98
N LEU A 56 -26.39 -12.07 -2.83
CA LEU A 56 -25.03 -11.88 -3.34
C LEU A 56 -24.03 -12.62 -2.43
N LYS A 57 -23.53 -13.75 -2.91
CA LYS A 57 -22.41 -14.46 -2.27
C LYS A 57 -21.09 -13.84 -2.74
N ILE A 58 -20.27 -13.42 -1.79
CA ILE A 58 -18.90 -12.96 -2.08
C ILE A 58 -17.95 -14.07 -1.66
N ASP A 59 -17.15 -14.52 -2.62
CA ASP A 59 -15.96 -15.30 -2.33
C ASP A 59 -14.86 -14.34 -1.88
N CYS A 60 -14.64 -14.28 -0.56
CA CYS A 60 -13.63 -13.41 0.04
C CYS A 60 -12.21 -13.82 -0.35
N LYS A 61 -11.99 -15.10 -0.67
CA LYS A 61 -10.70 -15.62 -1.08
C LYS A 61 -10.39 -15.19 -2.51
N GLU A 62 -11.33 -15.38 -3.43
CA GLU A 62 -11.18 -14.90 -4.82
C GLU A 62 -11.01 -13.37 -4.86
N LEU A 63 -11.77 -12.64 -4.03
CA LEU A 63 -11.62 -11.19 -3.90
C LEU A 63 -10.23 -10.80 -3.38
N LEU A 64 -9.73 -11.49 -2.35
CA LEU A 64 -8.40 -11.24 -1.79
C LEU A 64 -7.30 -11.54 -2.82
N GLU A 65 -7.39 -12.65 -3.54
CA GLU A 65 -6.45 -13.02 -4.61
C GLU A 65 -6.44 -11.97 -5.73
N LEU A 66 -7.62 -11.50 -6.15
CA LEU A 66 -7.74 -10.44 -7.16
C LEU A 66 -7.08 -9.14 -6.69
N LEU A 67 -7.29 -8.74 -5.43
CA LEU A 67 -6.68 -7.54 -4.86
C LEU A 67 -5.16 -7.66 -4.78
N LYS A 68 -4.66 -8.78 -4.25
CA LYS A 68 -3.22 -9.07 -4.17
C LYS A 68 -2.59 -8.99 -5.57
N SER A 69 -3.18 -9.65 -6.57
CA SER A 69 -2.71 -9.59 -7.95
C SER A 69 -2.63 -8.17 -8.51
N LYS A 70 -3.67 -7.33 -8.31
CA LYS A 70 -3.66 -5.95 -8.80
C LYS A 70 -2.63 -5.06 -8.10
N ILE A 71 -2.44 -5.26 -6.80
CA ILE A 71 -1.42 -4.55 -6.03
C ILE A 71 -0.02 -4.99 -6.49
N ASP A 72 0.21 -6.29 -6.63
CA ASP A 72 1.47 -6.86 -7.09
C ASP A 72 1.83 -6.36 -8.50
N ASP A 73 0.86 -6.28 -9.42
CA ASP A 73 1.05 -5.68 -10.75
C ASP A 73 1.50 -4.21 -10.64
N GLY A 74 0.86 -3.44 -9.76
CA GLY A 74 1.22 -2.03 -9.51
C GLY A 74 2.64 -1.89 -8.97
N VAL A 75 3.02 -2.71 -7.99
CA VAL A 75 4.35 -2.74 -7.39
C VAL A 75 5.41 -3.21 -8.41
N ALA A 76 5.11 -4.22 -9.21
CA ALA A 76 5.99 -4.69 -10.28
C ALA A 76 6.27 -3.58 -11.31
N ASN A 77 5.23 -2.85 -11.72
CA ASN A 77 5.37 -1.70 -12.62
C ASN A 77 6.19 -0.57 -12.00
N PHE A 78 6.02 -0.28 -10.71
CA PHE A 78 6.85 0.67 -9.98
C PHE A 78 8.34 0.29 -10.06
N PHE A 79 8.68 -0.95 -9.72
CA PHE A 79 10.08 -1.41 -9.77
C PHE A 79 10.63 -1.52 -11.19
N ALA A 80 9.81 -1.86 -12.19
CA ALA A 80 10.25 -1.86 -13.59
C ALA A 80 10.58 -0.45 -14.08
N GLY A 81 9.73 0.53 -13.80
CA GLY A 81 9.99 1.93 -14.10
C GLY A 81 11.22 2.46 -13.38
N PHE A 82 11.36 2.09 -12.10
CA PHE A 82 12.53 2.41 -11.29
C PHE A 82 13.82 1.83 -11.88
N SER A 83 13.87 0.52 -12.15
CA SER A 83 15.06 -0.14 -12.71
C SER A 83 15.50 0.49 -14.03
N LYS A 84 14.56 0.94 -14.86
CA LYS A 84 14.87 1.70 -16.07
C LYS A 84 15.58 3.03 -15.76
N VAL A 85 15.03 3.85 -14.85
CA VAL A 85 15.64 5.12 -14.45
C VAL A 85 17.00 4.92 -13.80
N MET A 86 17.16 3.87 -13.01
CA MET A 86 18.43 3.50 -12.36
C MET A 86 19.50 3.15 -13.39
N ALA A 87 19.17 2.32 -14.39
CA ALA A 87 20.10 1.94 -15.44
C ALA A 87 20.60 3.16 -16.24
N GLU A 88 19.76 4.17 -16.39
CA GLU A 88 20.07 5.38 -17.16
C GLU A 88 20.81 6.46 -16.34
N ASN A 89 20.62 6.52 -15.02
CA ASN A 89 20.99 7.72 -14.23
C ASN A 89 21.70 7.47 -12.89
N ILE A 90 21.92 6.22 -12.46
CA ILE A 90 22.50 6.02 -11.12
C ILE A 90 24.02 6.22 -11.10
N ASP A 91 24.44 7.16 -10.26
CA ASP A 91 25.84 7.32 -9.86
C ASP A 91 26.28 6.06 -9.10
N ASN A 92 27.53 5.65 -9.33
CA ASN A 92 28.13 4.51 -8.66
C ASN A 92 28.15 4.63 -7.12
N GLN A 93 27.90 5.83 -6.59
CA GLN A 93 27.83 6.12 -5.16
C GLN A 93 26.44 5.89 -4.52
N CYS A 94 25.40 5.61 -5.32
CA CYS A 94 24.07 5.33 -4.75
C CYS A 94 24.08 3.99 -4.00
N ARG A 95 23.90 4.05 -2.69
CA ARG A 95 23.93 2.90 -1.77
C ARG A 95 22.58 2.52 -1.19
N ALA A 96 21.60 3.41 -1.25
CA ALA A 96 20.29 3.12 -0.72
C ALA A 96 19.17 3.75 -1.54
N PHE A 97 18.06 3.01 -1.66
CA PHE A 97 16.82 3.53 -2.19
C PHE A 97 15.76 3.60 -1.11
N HIS A 98 15.25 4.81 -0.88
CA HIS A 98 14.28 5.13 0.16
C HIS A 98 12.87 5.16 -0.45
N ILE A 99 11.99 4.27 -0.01
CA ILE A 99 10.61 4.14 -0.50
C ILE A 99 9.66 4.65 0.58
N PHE A 100 8.98 5.76 0.28
CA PHE A 100 7.97 6.35 1.15
C PHE A 100 6.58 5.95 0.68
N LEU A 101 5.80 5.34 1.57
CA LEU A 101 4.42 4.94 1.29
C LEU A 101 3.47 6.09 1.63
N GLY A 102 2.90 6.71 0.61
CA GLY A 102 2.00 7.86 0.74
C GLY A 102 0.61 7.59 0.16
N GLY A 103 -0.40 8.23 0.74
CA GLY A 103 -1.80 8.08 0.34
C GLY A 103 -2.58 7.11 1.23
N ASN A 104 -3.91 7.08 1.07
CA ASN A 104 -4.75 6.22 1.92
C ASN A 104 -4.52 4.74 1.65
N ALA A 105 -4.37 4.36 0.38
CA ALA A 105 -4.11 2.98 -0.04
C ALA A 105 -2.85 2.39 0.59
N SER A 106 -1.82 3.23 0.83
CA SER A 106 -0.58 2.82 1.47
C SER A 106 -0.72 2.33 2.91
N LYS A 107 -1.85 2.61 3.59
CA LYS A 107 -2.13 2.07 4.93
C LYS A 107 -2.56 0.60 4.89
N SER A 108 -2.92 0.07 3.72
CA SER A 108 -3.30 -1.32 3.56
C SER A 108 -2.13 -2.25 3.85
N VAL A 109 -2.38 -3.30 4.65
CA VAL A 109 -1.40 -4.36 4.93
C VAL A 109 -0.92 -5.04 3.65
N LEU A 110 -1.81 -5.21 2.66
CA LEU A 110 -1.50 -5.86 1.38
C LEU A 110 -0.49 -5.06 0.57
N VAL A 111 -0.61 -3.74 0.55
CA VAL A 111 0.34 -2.86 -0.17
C VAL A 111 1.72 -2.94 0.46
N LYS A 112 1.81 -2.89 1.79
CA LYS A 112 3.09 -3.01 2.49
C LYS A 112 3.75 -4.37 2.22
N GLN A 113 2.99 -5.46 2.32
CA GLN A 113 3.47 -6.82 2.02
C GLN A 113 3.98 -6.95 0.57
N ALA A 114 3.24 -6.42 -0.40
CA ALA A 114 3.65 -6.46 -1.81
C ALA A 114 4.99 -5.75 -2.04
N PHE A 115 5.19 -4.58 -1.43
CA PHE A 115 6.46 -3.85 -1.50
C PHE A 115 7.62 -4.61 -0.83
N GLU A 116 7.41 -5.21 0.34
CA GLU A 116 8.43 -6.04 1.02
C GLU A 116 8.85 -7.23 0.16
N ASN A 117 7.88 -7.98 -0.37
CA ASN A 117 8.13 -9.13 -1.23
C ASN A 117 8.89 -8.73 -2.51
N ALA A 118 8.45 -7.66 -3.16
CA ALA A 118 9.10 -7.15 -4.37
C ALA A 118 10.52 -6.63 -4.07
N LYS A 119 10.72 -5.93 -2.95
CA LYS A 119 12.02 -5.46 -2.50
C LYS A 119 13.04 -6.59 -2.40
N GLU A 120 12.67 -7.70 -1.76
CA GLU A 120 13.57 -8.85 -1.63
C GLU A 120 13.97 -9.44 -2.98
N LYS A 121 13.00 -9.56 -3.90
CA LYS A 121 13.24 -10.05 -5.26
C LYS A 121 14.19 -9.12 -6.02
N GLN A 122 14.00 -7.81 -5.91
CA GLN A 122 14.84 -6.80 -6.57
C GLN A 122 16.24 -6.75 -5.97
N LEU A 123 16.38 -6.85 -4.65
CA LEU A 123 17.70 -6.89 -4.01
C LEU A 123 18.53 -8.09 -4.47
N LYS A 124 17.90 -9.27 -4.57
CA LYS A 124 18.55 -10.48 -5.12
C LYS A 124 19.02 -10.27 -6.56
N ALA A 125 18.16 -9.72 -7.42
CA ALA A 125 18.50 -9.44 -8.81
C ALA A 125 19.63 -8.39 -8.94
N TYR A 126 19.56 -7.32 -8.13
CA TYR A 126 20.56 -6.25 -8.16
C TYR A 126 21.93 -6.73 -7.70
N LYS A 127 22.01 -7.51 -6.60
CA LYS A 127 23.27 -8.09 -6.13
C LYS A 127 23.93 -8.97 -7.18
N GLN A 128 23.14 -9.76 -7.91
CA GLN A 128 23.64 -10.61 -9.00
C GLN A 128 24.17 -9.78 -10.19
N MET A 129 23.55 -8.66 -10.53
CA MET A 129 23.94 -7.85 -11.69
C MET A 129 25.06 -6.84 -11.38
N ALA A 130 25.03 -6.18 -10.22
CA ALA A 130 25.87 -5.03 -9.93
C ALA A 130 27.14 -5.36 -9.13
N SER A 131 27.28 -6.57 -8.57
CA SER A 131 28.37 -6.95 -7.65
C SER A 131 28.59 -5.96 -6.47
N LYS A 132 27.57 -5.15 -6.15
CA LYS A 132 27.56 -4.19 -5.04
C LYS A 132 26.79 -4.80 -3.88
N ASP A 133 27.53 -5.22 -2.87
CA ASP A 133 26.95 -5.87 -1.69
C ASP A 133 26.37 -4.88 -0.67
N ASP A 134 26.68 -3.59 -0.83
CA ASP A 134 26.32 -2.49 0.07
C ASP A 134 25.01 -1.77 -0.30
N PHE A 135 24.32 -2.19 -1.37
CA PHE A 135 23.05 -1.56 -1.78
C PHE A 135 21.87 -2.03 -0.92
N ALA A 136 21.05 -1.09 -0.45
CA ALA A 136 19.86 -1.38 0.36
C ALA A 136 18.59 -0.72 -0.19
N PHE A 137 17.47 -1.43 -0.10
CA PHE A 137 16.14 -0.85 -0.25
C PHE A 137 15.55 -0.62 1.15
N ILE A 138 15.10 0.59 1.45
CA ILE A 138 14.56 0.98 2.75
C ILE A 138 13.10 1.37 2.53
N LEU A 139 12.18 0.54 3.01
CA LEU A 139 10.75 0.82 3.00
C LEU A 139 10.36 1.49 4.32
N TYR A 140 9.71 2.65 4.23
CA TYR A 140 9.23 3.39 5.39
C TYR A 140 7.78 3.06 5.72
N GLU A 141 7.40 3.24 6.98
CA GLU A 141 6.01 3.11 7.40
C GLU A 141 5.11 4.12 6.67
N PRO A 142 3.83 3.78 6.41
CA PRO A 142 2.92 4.65 5.69
C PRO A 142 2.79 6.01 6.36
N LEU A 143 2.96 7.08 5.58
CA LEU A 143 3.00 8.43 6.10
C LEU A 143 1.66 8.83 6.73
N GLY A 144 1.74 9.57 7.84
CA GLY A 144 0.58 10.00 8.61
C GLY A 144 -0.02 8.93 9.53
N THR A 145 0.69 7.81 9.73
CA THR A 145 0.43 6.83 10.80
C THR A 145 1.30 7.11 12.03
N GLU A 146 0.88 6.64 13.21
CA GLU A 146 1.70 6.74 14.43
C GLU A 146 3.04 6.01 14.30
N ALA A 147 3.06 4.89 13.55
CA ALA A 147 4.29 4.16 13.28
C ALA A 147 5.28 5.01 12.46
N SER A 148 4.79 5.72 11.45
CA SER A 148 5.60 6.68 10.69
C SER A 148 6.05 7.87 11.54
N ASP A 149 5.17 8.41 12.40
CA ASP A 149 5.52 9.53 13.29
C ASP A 149 6.65 9.13 14.27
N LYS A 150 6.60 7.91 14.83
CA LYS A 150 7.68 7.33 15.66
C LYS A 150 8.98 7.13 14.87
N GLN A 151 8.89 6.57 13.67
CA GLN A 151 10.03 6.36 12.79
C GLN A 151 10.72 7.68 12.42
N ILE A 152 9.96 8.76 12.20
CA ILE A 152 10.49 10.10 11.94
C ILE A 152 11.23 10.63 13.17
N LEU A 153 10.66 10.47 14.37
CA LEU A 153 11.29 10.89 15.63
C LEU A 153 12.62 10.16 15.86
N GLU A 154 12.65 8.84 15.67
CA GLU A 154 13.86 8.03 15.83
C GLU A 154 14.97 8.41 14.85
N LEU A 155 14.62 8.71 13.60
CA LEU A 155 15.60 9.03 12.55
C LEU A 155 16.08 10.48 12.58
N THR A 156 15.25 11.42 13.04
CA THR A 156 15.53 12.86 12.94
C THR A 156 15.75 13.54 14.29
N GLY A 157 15.39 12.88 15.39
CA GLY A 157 15.38 13.46 16.74
C GLY A 157 14.32 14.55 16.93
N LYS A 158 13.39 14.71 15.98
CA LYS A 158 12.35 15.75 16.01
C LYS A 158 10.98 15.12 15.92
N ASP A 159 10.05 15.67 16.69
CA ASP A 159 8.65 15.24 16.61
C ASP A 159 8.10 15.54 15.21
N ALA A 160 7.31 14.62 14.65
CA ALA A 160 6.65 14.82 13.37
C ALA A 160 5.88 16.15 13.33
N PHE A 161 5.21 16.54 14.41
CA PHE A 161 4.54 17.84 14.52
C PHE A 161 5.48 19.04 14.40
N GLU A 162 6.71 18.93 14.92
CA GLU A 162 7.73 19.97 14.79
C GLU A 162 8.34 20.00 13.39
N VAL A 163 8.53 18.84 12.76
CA VAL A 163 9.07 18.71 11.39
C VAL A 163 8.08 19.25 10.34
N TRP A 164 6.79 18.96 10.48
CA TRP A 164 5.79 19.25 9.45
C TRP A 164 5.10 20.61 9.62
N GLY A 165 5.31 21.28 10.76
CA GLY A 165 4.59 22.49 11.11
C GLY A 165 3.12 22.18 11.41
N ARG A 166 2.47 23.08 12.16
CA ARG A 166 1.17 22.89 12.81
C ARG A 166 -0.03 22.57 11.91
N GLN A 167 0.13 22.39 10.59
CA GLN A 167 -0.99 22.44 9.65
C GLN A 167 -1.22 21.24 8.72
N VAL A 168 -0.29 20.34 8.40
CA VAL A 168 -0.65 19.19 7.54
C VAL A 168 0.27 17.98 7.75
N LYS A 169 -0.29 16.85 8.20
CA LYS A 169 0.43 15.56 8.12
C LYS A 169 0.68 15.22 6.63
N PRO A 170 1.92 14.90 6.21
CA PRO A 170 2.23 14.64 4.80
C PRO A 170 1.63 13.29 4.38
N THR A 171 0.38 13.28 3.96
CA THR A 171 -0.31 12.06 3.51
C THR A 171 -0.14 11.81 2.01
N CYS A 172 0.69 12.60 1.31
CA CYS A 172 0.87 12.59 -0.15
C CYS A 172 -0.42 12.70 -0.97
N LYS A 173 -1.55 13.11 -0.36
CA LYS A 173 -2.84 13.31 -1.05
C LYS A 173 -2.80 14.48 -2.04
N THR A 174 -2.05 15.51 -1.72
CA THR A 174 -1.54 16.48 -2.69
C THR A 174 -0.24 15.91 -3.21
N GLY A 175 -0.14 15.64 -4.51
CA GLY A 175 0.98 14.96 -5.20
C GLY A 175 2.35 15.67 -5.11
N VAL A 176 2.83 15.89 -3.89
CA VAL A 176 4.13 16.44 -3.58
C VAL A 176 5.08 15.26 -3.42
N ALA A 177 5.75 14.90 -4.51
CA ALA A 177 6.89 14.01 -4.46
C ALA A 177 8.03 14.72 -3.73
N PHE A 178 8.44 14.21 -2.57
CA PHE A 178 9.59 14.75 -1.84
C PHE A 178 10.88 14.30 -2.51
N ARG A 179 11.59 15.25 -3.14
CA ARG A 179 13.00 15.09 -3.53
C ARG A 179 13.86 15.73 -2.45
N LYS A 180 14.64 14.94 -1.70
CA LYS A 180 15.73 15.48 -0.89
C LYS A 180 16.80 15.98 -1.86
N GLN A 181 16.92 17.30 -2.06
CA GLN A 181 18.14 17.87 -2.60
C GLN A 181 19.13 17.98 -1.44
N GLU A 182 20.21 17.21 -1.50
CA GLU A 182 21.33 17.34 -0.59
C GLU A 182 22.13 18.57 -1.04
N GLN A 183 21.79 19.73 -0.50
CA GLN A 183 22.61 20.93 -0.67
C GLN A 183 23.83 20.78 0.25
N SER A 184 24.90 20.19 -0.26
CA SER A 184 26.21 20.23 0.38
C SER A 184 26.68 21.69 0.47
N ARG A 185 26.41 22.33 1.61
CA ARG A 185 27.01 23.60 2.01
C ARG A 185 28.19 23.24 2.92
N TRP A 186 29.37 23.12 2.34
CA TRP A 186 30.63 23.23 3.07
C TRP A 186 31.02 24.70 3.10
N ASP A 187 31.57 25.13 4.24
CA ASP A 187 32.02 26.48 4.55
C ASP A 187 32.99 27.09 3.52
#